data_AF-A0A3M7MM27-F1
#
_entry.id   AF-A0A3M7MM27-F1
#
_cell.length_a   1.000
_cell.length_b   1.000
_cell.length_c   1.000
_cell.angle_alpha   90.00
_cell.angle_beta   90.00
_cell.angle_gamma   90.00
#
_symmetry.space_group_name_H-M   'P 1'
#
loop_
_entity.id
_entity.type
_entity.pdbx_description
1 polymer ?
#
loop_
_entity_poly.entity_id
_entity_poly.type
_entity_poly.pdbx_seq_one_letter_code
_entity_poly.pdbx_strand_id
1 'polypeptide(L)'
;MVVDILDDGQLFTTSSTAFLKLFDRRFSDQLRQDNGIDPWTKDMEQAYIRFVKSGSIHQFLHELHYTKDFQENTEEDWDDAQNEAFLADELLGLYKTEIATYNALRHHQGHLIPRLLAAVDFDLTPPNNDLDASGRGNFEPFQIKGILLQYINGFNLWNMPHHVPQSSWQDIVDQAVSIVRVLGDHNILNKDVRPENFIVFTAADGHEQQQQYHVFMVDFALCRFRGKDESDLDWGRAKHTKDEEGAVALRLKKKLFEDYGFQLRYEDSLRYIQWADTVDVFPEHAVKTELRPGVTLYSLAPQSGAA
;
A
#
# COMPACT_ATOMS: atom_id res chain seq x y z
N MET A 1 11.88 9.47 -20.16
CA MET A 1 10.55 9.38 -19.53
C MET A 1 9.55 9.09 -20.62
N VAL A 2 9.01 7.87 -20.64
CA VAL A 2 7.87 7.51 -21.46
C VAL A 2 6.63 7.60 -20.56
N VAL A 3 5.57 8.23 -21.06
CA VAL A 3 4.32 8.44 -20.33
C VAL A 3 3.20 7.85 -21.18
N ASP A 4 2.63 6.74 -20.73
CA ASP A 4 1.48 6.13 -21.40
C ASP A 4 0.22 6.75 -20.79
N ILE A 5 -0.40 7.68 -21.54
CA ILE A 5 -1.65 8.33 -21.12
C ILE A 5 -2.77 7.29 -21.15
N LEU A 6 -3.38 7.04 -20.00
CA LEU A 6 -4.43 6.03 -19.81
C LEU A 6 -5.85 6.62 -19.85
N ASP A 7 -5.99 7.95 -19.95
CA ASP A 7 -7.29 8.64 -20.03
C ASP A 7 -7.62 9.04 -21.47
N ASP A 8 -8.72 8.49 -22.00
CA ASP A 8 -9.13 8.52 -23.41
C ASP A 8 -10.03 9.72 -23.79
N GLY A 9 -10.17 10.77 -22.95
CA GLY A 9 -11.23 11.75 -23.26
C GLY A 9 -11.22 13.14 -22.64
N GLN A 10 -10.32 13.50 -21.72
CA GLN A 10 -10.21 14.89 -21.27
C GLN A 10 -8.82 15.44 -21.55
N LEU A 11 -8.75 16.25 -22.61
CA LEU A 11 -7.62 17.06 -23.03
C LEU A 11 -6.93 17.67 -21.80
N PHE A 12 -5.69 17.24 -21.55
CA PHE A 12 -4.73 18.02 -20.78
C PHE A 12 -4.66 19.41 -21.44
N THR A 13 -5.32 20.39 -20.83
CA THR A 13 -5.05 21.78 -21.17
C THR A 13 -3.64 22.08 -20.67
N THR A 14 -2.91 22.97 -21.35
CA THR A 14 -1.48 23.26 -21.11
C THR A 14 -1.15 23.84 -19.72
N SER A 15 -2.10 23.84 -18.78
CA SER A 15 -2.01 24.34 -17.40
C SER A 15 -2.44 23.33 -16.32
N SER A 16 -2.71 22.06 -16.65
CA SER A 16 -3.13 21.07 -15.64
C SER A 16 -1.94 20.52 -14.84
N THR A 17 -1.90 20.85 -13.54
CA THR A 17 -0.96 20.26 -12.56
C THR A 17 -1.32 18.79 -12.30
N ALA A 18 -0.32 17.93 -12.24
CA ALA A 18 -0.46 16.51 -11.91
C ALA A 18 0.54 16.11 -10.82
N PHE A 19 0.27 15.01 -10.13
CA PHE A 19 1.14 14.43 -9.11
C PHE A 19 1.89 13.23 -9.68
N LEU A 20 3.22 13.28 -9.71
CA LEU A 20 4.07 12.17 -10.15
C LEU A 20 4.57 11.40 -8.92
N LYS A 21 4.23 10.11 -8.82
CA LYS A 21 4.80 9.18 -7.84
C LYS A 21 5.77 8.25 -8.57
N LEU A 22 7.03 8.21 -8.12
CA LEU A 22 8.05 7.30 -8.64
C LEU A 22 8.39 6.25 -7.58
N PHE A 23 8.54 5.01 -8.01
CA PHE A 23 8.91 3.87 -7.17
C PHE A 23 10.41 3.63 -7.30
N ASP A 24 11.21 4.53 -6.72
CA ASP A 24 12.66 4.56 -6.84
C ASP A 24 13.33 4.07 -5.56
N ARG A 25 14.03 2.91 -5.64
CA ARG A 25 14.73 2.28 -4.51
C ARG A 25 15.78 3.16 -3.85
N ARG A 26 16.28 4.17 -4.56
CA ARG A 26 17.32 5.08 -4.05
C ARG A 26 16.77 6.06 -3.01
N PHE A 27 15.45 6.26 -3.02
CA PHE A 27 14.73 7.19 -2.13
C PHE A 27 13.72 6.47 -1.21
N SER A 28 13.80 5.14 -1.09
CA SER A 28 12.87 4.33 -0.30
C SER A 28 13.29 4.20 1.17
N ASP A 29 13.47 5.33 1.85
CA ASP A 29 14.05 5.39 3.21
C ASP A 29 13.27 4.55 4.24
N GLN A 30 11.93 4.60 4.21
CA GLN A 30 11.11 3.82 5.12
C GLN A 30 11.26 2.31 4.86
N LEU A 31 11.22 1.90 3.58
CA LEU A 31 11.39 0.48 3.21
C LEU A 31 12.77 -0.04 3.62
N ARG A 32 13.82 0.78 3.52
CA ARG A 32 15.16 0.44 4.01
C ARG A 32 15.17 0.23 5.51
N GLN A 33 14.60 1.17 6.27
CA GLN A 33 14.52 1.09 7.74
C GLN A 33 13.75 -0.16 8.20
N ASP A 34 12.62 -0.46 7.54
CA ASP A 34 11.78 -1.61 7.88
C ASP A 34 12.49 -2.95 7.66
N ASN A 35 13.45 -2.99 6.73
CA ASN A 35 14.25 -4.18 6.39
C ASN A 35 15.67 -4.15 6.97
N GLY A 36 16.01 -3.16 7.81
CA GLY A 36 17.36 -3.03 8.38
C GLY A 36 18.47 -2.78 7.34
N ILE A 37 18.13 -2.27 6.15
CA ILE A 37 19.07 -1.96 5.08
C ILE A 37 19.62 -0.54 5.28
N ASP A 38 20.92 -0.38 5.07
CA ASP A 38 21.59 0.91 5.21
C ASP A 38 21.05 1.98 4.22
N PRO A 39 21.15 3.28 4.58
CA PRO A 39 20.80 4.37 3.68
C PRO A 39 21.56 4.27 2.35
N TRP A 40 20.88 4.64 1.26
CA TRP A 40 21.45 4.50 -0.07
C TRP A 40 22.78 5.27 -0.22
N THR A 41 23.74 4.64 -0.90
CA THR A 41 25.03 5.26 -1.25
C THR A 41 25.35 5.06 -2.73
N LYS A 42 26.29 5.87 -3.23
CA LYS A 42 26.82 5.70 -4.60
C LYS A 42 27.52 4.35 -4.79
N ASP A 43 28.14 3.80 -3.74
CA ASP A 43 28.86 2.54 -3.84
C ASP A 43 27.89 1.36 -3.99
N MET A 44 26.77 1.38 -3.25
CA MET A 44 25.65 0.46 -3.44
C MET A 44 25.09 0.54 -4.86
N GLU A 45 24.92 1.75 -5.40
CA GLU A 45 24.46 1.93 -6.79
C GLU A 45 25.43 1.30 -7.81
N GLN A 46 26.74 1.45 -7.61
CA GLN A 46 27.72 0.81 -8.48
C GLN A 46 27.72 -0.72 -8.33
N ALA A 47 27.53 -1.23 -7.11
CA ALA A 47 27.38 -2.66 -6.87
C ALA A 47 26.16 -3.22 -7.61
N TYR A 48 25.01 -2.57 -7.46
CA TYR A 48 23.78 -2.92 -8.17
C TYR A 48 23.95 -2.88 -9.71
N ILE A 49 24.52 -1.80 -10.26
CA ILE A 49 24.78 -1.69 -11.70
C ILE A 49 25.64 -2.87 -12.20
N ARG A 50 26.69 -3.27 -11.45
CA ARG A 50 27.54 -4.41 -11.80
C ARG A 50 26.76 -5.72 -11.75
N PHE A 51 25.92 -5.91 -10.74
CA PHE A 51 25.09 -7.09 -10.53
C PHE A 51 24.03 -7.29 -11.61
N VAL A 52 23.42 -6.20 -12.08
CA VAL A 52 22.52 -6.21 -13.23
C VAL A 52 23.29 -6.56 -14.52
N LYS A 53 24.43 -5.90 -14.75
CA LYS A 53 25.25 -6.12 -15.96
C LYS A 53 25.86 -7.52 -16.05
N SER A 54 26.13 -8.18 -14.93
CA SER A 54 26.61 -9.57 -14.92
C SER A 54 25.50 -10.58 -15.20
N GLY A 55 24.23 -10.15 -15.18
CA GLY A 55 23.06 -11.02 -15.30
C GLY A 55 22.69 -11.76 -14.01
N SER A 56 23.50 -11.63 -12.94
CA SER A 56 23.33 -12.32 -11.67
C SER A 56 22.01 -11.98 -10.97
N ILE A 57 21.45 -10.80 -11.23
CA ILE A 57 20.16 -10.37 -10.71
C ILE A 57 19.02 -11.33 -11.04
N HIS A 58 19.01 -11.95 -12.23
CA HIS A 58 17.93 -12.85 -12.64
C HIS A 58 17.88 -14.12 -11.79
N GLN A 59 19.04 -14.68 -11.44
CA GLN A 59 19.11 -15.85 -10.56
C GLN A 59 18.61 -15.47 -9.16
N PHE A 60 19.07 -14.35 -8.63
CA PHE A 60 18.66 -13.88 -7.31
C PHE A 60 17.14 -13.65 -7.22
N LEU A 61 16.55 -12.93 -8.18
CA LEU A 61 15.10 -12.70 -8.21
C LEU A 61 14.32 -14.00 -8.40
N HIS A 62 14.83 -14.95 -9.19
CA HIS A 62 14.21 -16.27 -9.31
C HIS A 62 14.22 -17.02 -7.96
N GLU A 63 15.33 -17.03 -7.24
CA GLU A 63 15.41 -17.65 -5.92
C GLU A 63 14.49 -16.93 -4.92
N LEU A 64 14.47 -15.60 -4.94
CA LEU A 64 13.58 -14.78 -4.11
C LEU A 64 12.10 -15.13 -4.30
N HIS A 65 11.65 -15.34 -5.54
CA HIS A 65 10.24 -15.59 -5.85
C HIS A 65 9.81 -17.04 -5.71
N TYR A 66 10.70 -18.00 -5.97
CA TYR A 66 10.33 -19.41 -6.13
C TYR A 66 10.94 -20.34 -5.09
N THR A 67 11.95 -19.91 -4.34
CA THR A 67 12.48 -20.71 -3.23
C THR A 67 11.73 -20.34 -1.95
N LYS A 68 11.08 -21.34 -1.36
CA LYS A 68 10.32 -21.16 -0.11
C LYS A 68 11.24 -20.64 1.01
N ASP A 69 10.77 -19.63 1.74
CA ASP A 69 11.45 -19.02 2.88
C ASP A 69 12.86 -18.47 2.51
N PHE A 70 13.13 -18.18 1.23
CA PHE A 70 14.46 -17.75 0.77
C PHE A 70 14.94 -16.47 1.44
N GLN A 71 14.08 -15.45 1.47
CA GLN A 71 14.37 -14.19 2.14
C GLN A 71 14.69 -14.43 3.62
N GLU A 72 13.76 -15.03 4.37
CA GLU A 72 13.92 -15.28 5.82
C GLU A 72 15.20 -16.07 6.14
N ASN A 73 15.63 -16.97 5.25
CA ASN A 73 16.81 -17.80 5.46
C ASN A 73 18.13 -17.14 5.01
N THR A 74 18.11 -16.08 4.21
CA THR A 74 19.32 -15.55 3.55
C THR A 74 19.51 -14.04 3.65
N GLU A 75 18.50 -13.29 4.11
CA GLU A 75 18.54 -11.81 4.13
C GLU A 75 19.70 -11.23 4.94
N GLU A 76 20.14 -11.92 6.00
CA GLU A 76 21.30 -11.50 6.82
C GLU A 76 22.64 -11.59 6.04
N ASP A 77 22.70 -12.42 5.00
CA ASP A 77 23.91 -12.67 4.21
C ASP A 77 23.94 -11.88 2.88
N TRP A 78 22.91 -11.08 2.60
CA TRP A 78 22.81 -10.35 1.34
C TRP A 78 23.85 -9.22 1.26
N ASP A 79 24.53 -9.15 0.13
CA ASP A 79 25.38 -8.01 -0.18
C ASP A 79 24.57 -6.76 -0.58
N ASP A 80 25.24 -5.61 -0.70
CA ASP A 80 24.61 -4.36 -1.12
C ASP A 80 23.81 -4.50 -2.41
N ALA A 81 24.29 -5.28 -3.39
CA ALA A 81 23.62 -5.40 -4.68
C ALA A 81 22.35 -6.25 -4.59
N GLN A 82 22.37 -7.32 -3.80
CA GLN A 82 21.21 -8.15 -3.50
C GLN A 82 20.15 -7.37 -2.72
N ASN A 83 20.55 -6.60 -1.71
CA ASN A 83 19.67 -5.70 -0.97
C ASN A 83 18.99 -4.66 -1.91
N GLU A 84 19.75 -4.02 -2.80
CA GLU A 84 19.19 -3.09 -3.78
C GLU A 84 18.25 -3.79 -4.80
N ALA A 85 18.53 -5.04 -5.17
CA ALA A 85 17.65 -5.83 -6.04
C ALA A 85 16.34 -6.21 -5.36
N PHE A 86 16.40 -6.61 -4.09
CA PHE A 86 15.22 -6.85 -3.26
C PHE A 86 14.35 -5.58 -3.14
N LEU A 87 14.94 -4.43 -2.83
CA LEU A 87 14.21 -3.16 -2.75
C LEU A 87 13.56 -2.77 -4.09
N ALA A 88 14.24 -3.02 -5.21
CA ALA A 88 13.67 -2.79 -6.54
C ALA A 88 12.42 -3.66 -6.79
N ASP A 89 12.49 -4.94 -6.41
CA ASP A 89 11.40 -5.90 -6.60
C ASP A 89 10.20 -5.60 -5.70
N GLU A 90 10.44 -5.27 -4.43
CA GLU A 90 9.40 -4.83 -3.49
C GLU A 90 8.66 -3.59 -4.01
N LEU A 91 9.39 -2.58 -4.48
CA LEU A 91 8.82 -1.37 -5.06
C LEU A 91 8.03 -1.65 -6.35
N LEU A 92 8.48 -2.61 -7.16
CA LEU A 92 7.73 -3.07 -8.33
C LEU A 92 6.42 -3.75 -7.92
N GLY A 93 6.42 -4.52 -6.83
CA GLY A 93 5.22 -5.09 -6.21
C GLY A 93 4.23 -4.01 -5.74
N LEU A 94 4.73 -2.98 -5.05
CA LEU A 94 3.94 -1.83 -4.61
C LEU A 94 3.33 -1.06 -5.79
N TYR A 95 4.12 -0.81 -6.83
CA TYR A 95 3.66 -0.17 -8.08
C TYR A 95 2.54 -0.96 -8.75
N LYS A 96 2.74 -2.28 -8.94
CA LYS A 96 1.75 -3.17 -9.56
C LYS A 96 0.44 -3.18 -8.77
N THR A 97 0.55 -3.23 -7.45
CA THR A 97 -0.61 -3.21 -6.54
C THR A 97 -1.38 -1.90 -6.66
N GLU A 98 -0.69 -0.76 -6.62
CA GLU A 98 -1.34 0.55 -6.71
C GLU A 98 -2.07 0.74 -8.04
N ILE A 99 -1.45 0.37 -9.17
CA ILE A 99 -2.12 0.40 -10.49
C ILE A 99 -3.34 -0.52 -10.51
N ALA A 100 -3.21 -1.75 -10.01
CA ALA A 100 -4.31 -2.70 -9.97
C ALA A 100 -5.50 -2.13 -9.17
N THR A 101 -5.23 -1.44 -8.06
CA THR A 101 -6.28 -0.80 -7.23
C THR A 101 -6.95 0.36 -7.96
N TYR A 102 -6.20 1.25 -8.62
CA TYR A 102 -6.80 2.30 -9.45
C TYR A 102 -7.69 1.71 -10.56
N ASN A 103 -7.25 0.64 -11.22
CA ASN A 103 -8.02 -0.03 -12.26
C ASN A 103 -9.30 -0.67 -11.71
N ALA A 104 -9.24 -1.34 -10.56
CA ALA A 104 -10.40 -1.96 -9.92
C ALA A 104 -11.42 -0.91 -9.45
N LEU A 105 -10.97 0.29 -9.10
CA LEU A 105 -11.79 1.40 -8.63
C LEU A 105 -12.03 2.46 -9.72
N ARG A 106 -11.95 2.08 -11.00
CA ARG A 106 -12.12 3.00 -12.15
C ARG A 106 -13.34 3.92 -12.03
N HIS A 107 -14.48 3.39 -11.57
CA HIS A 107 -15.73 4.15 -11.46
C HIS A 107 -15.72 5.19 -10.32
N HIS A 108 -14.74 5.11 -9.41
CA HIS A 108 -14.59 6.00 -8.27
C HIS A 108 -13.50 7.06 -8.46
N GLN A 109 -12.73 6.96 -9.56
CA GLN A 109 -11.68 7.92 -9.90
C GLN A 109 -12.25 9.31 -10.22
N GLY A 110 -11.61 10.34 -9.66
CA GLY A 110 -12.02 11.74 -9.76
C GLY A 110 -13.15 12.15 -8.81
N HIS A 111 -13.61 11.24 -7.94
CA HIS A 111 -14.63 11.56 -6.93
C HIS A 111 -14.25 11.06 -5.53
N LEU A 112 -13.90 9.77 -5.38
CA LEU A 112 -13.50 9.20 -4.07
C LEU A 112 -11.99 8.92 -3.99
N ILE A 113 -11.35 8.72 -5.15
CA ILE A 113 -9.91 8.53 -5.29
C ILE A 113 -9.41 9.38 -6.47
N PRO A 114 -8.12 9.77 -6.53
CA PRO A 114 -7.58 10.50 -7.67
C PRO A 114 -7.76 9.76 -9.00
N ARG A 115 -7.74 10.49 -10.13
CA ARG A 115 -7.61 9.84 -11.44
C ARG A 115 -6.19 9.32 -11.65
N LEU A 116 -6.05 8.08 -12.11
CA LEU A 116 -4.82 7.56 -12.69
C LEU A 116 -4.73 8.06 -14.13
N LEU A 117 -3.82 8.99 -14.36
CA LEU A 117 -3.66 9.68 -15.64
C LEU A 117 -2.74 8.92 -16.59
N ALA A 118 -1.66 8.36 -16.07
CA ALA A 118 -0.68 7.63 -16.85
C ALA A 118 0.16 6.66 -16.01
N ALA A 119 0.64 5.60 -16.67
CA ALA A 119 1.80 4.85 -16.20
C ALA A 119 3.08 5.51 -16.76
N VAL A 120 4.14 5.53 -15.96
CA VAL A 120 5.40 6.20 -16.29
C VAL A 120 6.56 5.22 -16.20
N ASP A 121 7.36 5.20 -17.25
CA ASP A 121 8.65 4.53 -17.29
C ASP A 121 9.77 5.56 -17.38
N PHE A 122 10.59 5.64 -16.32
CA PHE A 122 11.76 6.48 -16.25
C PHE A 122 13.02 5.65 -16.44
N ASP A 123 13.47 5.59 -17.69
CA ASP A 123 14.65 4.83 -18.11
C ASP A 123 15.95 5.54 -17.71
N LEU A 124 16.75 4.87 -16.87
CA LEU A 124 18.08 5.30 -16.45
C LEU A 124 19.20 4.51 -17.14
N THR A 125 18.90 3.74 -18.18
CA THR A 125 19.90 2.96 -18.91
C THR A 125 21.02 3.88 -19.43
N PRO A 126 22.29 3.58 -19.15
CA PRO A 126 23.40 4.42 -19.61
C PRO A 126 23.42 4.56 -21.14
N PRO A 127 23.60 5.78 -21.68
CA PRO A 127 23.64 6.02 -23.13
C PRO A 127 24.99 5.56 -23.71
N ASN A 128 25.13 4.25 -23.96
CA ASN A 128 26.14 3.65 -24.86
C ASN A 128 26.06 2.12 -24.95
N ASN A 129 25.00 1.49 -24.44
CA ASN A 129 24.79 0.06 -24.67
C ASN A 129 24.06 -0.08 -26.01
N ASP A 130 24.81 -0.31 -27.09
CA ASP A 130 24.25 -0.78 -28.37
C ASP A 130 23.59 -2.13 -28.10
N LEU A 131 22.27 -2.14 -27.88
CA LEU A 131 21.53 -3.35 -27.54
C LEU A 131 20.59 -3.71 -28.67
N ASP A 132 20.76 -4.94 -29.16
CA ASP A 132 19.73 -5.65 -29.90
C ASP A 132 18.47 -5.85 -29.03
N ALA A 133 17.36 -6.26 -29.64
CA ALA A 133 16.08 -6.44 -28.94
C ALA A 133 16.15 -7.47 -27.78
N SER A 134 17.12 -8.40 -27.82
CA SER A 134 17.43 -9.37 -26.76
C SER A 134 18.12 -8.74 -25.54
N GLY A 135 18.86 -7.65 -25.74
CA GLY A 135 19.56 -6.94 -24.67
C GLY A 135 18.64 -6.17 -23.72
N ARG A 136 17.46 -5.70 -24.16
CA ARG A 136 16.56 -4.86 -23.35
C ARG A 136 16.08 -5.51 -22.04
N GLY A 137 15.90 -6.83 -22.04
CA GLY A 137 15.48 -7.56 -20.82
C GLY A 137 16.50 -7.42 -19.68
N ASN A 138 17.79 -7.33 -20.00
CA ASN A 138 18.85 -7.15 -18.99
C ASN A 138 18.86 -5.75 -18.36
N PHE A 139 18.11 -4.78 -18.91
CA PHE A 139 18.08 -3.40 -18.43
C PHE A 139 16.71 -2.97 -17.89
N GLU A 140 15.72 -3.88 -17.86
CA GLU A 140 14.47 -3.65 -17.09
C GLU A 140 14.75 -3.21 -15.64
N PRO A 141 15.78 -3.75 -14.94
CA PRO A 141 16.12 -3.28 -13.59
C PRO A 141 16.58 -1.80 -13.51
N PHE A 142 16.89 -1.14 -14.64
CA PHE A 142 17.19 0.30 -14.68
C PHE A 142 15.96 1.17 -14.96
N GLN A 143 14.80 0.57 -15.20
CA GLN A 143 13.55 1.31 -15.41
C GLN A 143 12.88 1.60 -14.07
N ILE A 144 12.79 2.87 -13.70
CA ILE A 144 12.00 3.30 -12.55
C ILE A 144 10.54 3.41 -12.98
N LYS A 145 9.69 2.62 -12.34
CA LYS A 145 8.24 2.67 -12.54
C LYS A 145 7.63 3.85 -11.80
N GLY A 146 6.55 4.40 -12.35
CA GLY A 146 5.84 5.51 -11.76
C GLY A 146 4.40 5.61 -12.24
N ILE A 147 3.63 6.45 -11.55
CA ILE A 147 2.26 6.79 -11.90
C ILE A 147 2.08 8.30 -11.89
N LEU A 148 1.31 8.80 -12.85
CA LEU A 148 0.85 10.17 -12.87
C LEU A 148 -0.60 10.20 -12.41
N LEU A 149 -0.89 11.00 -11.39
CA LEU A 149 -2.19 11.10 -10.75
C LEU A 149 -2.78 12.51 -10.89
N GLN A 150 -4.11 12.61 -10.83
CA GLN A 150 -4.79 13.88 -10.59
C GLN A 150 -4.20 14.55 -9.35
N TYR A 151 -3.77 15.79 -9.50
CA TYR A 151 -3.37 16.59 -8.36
C TYR A 151 -4.61 17.07 -7.59
N ILE A 152 -4.68 16.74 -6.30
CA ILE A 152 -5.74 17.23 -5.40
C ILE A 152 -5.14 18.36 -4.56
N ASN A 153 -5.57 19.59 -4.83
CA ASN A 153 -5.14 20.76 -4.06
C ASN A 153 -5.92 20.86 -2.75
N GLY A 154 -5.52 20.07 -1.77
CA GLY A 154 -6.18 19.97 -0.47
C GLY A 154 -5.19 19.83 0.68
N PHE A 155 -5.71 19.46 1.84
CA PHE A 155 -4.91 19.17 3.03
C PHE A 155 -5.25 17.77 3.56
N ASN A 156 -4.29 17.19 4.28
CA ASN A 156 -4.41 15.89 4.91
C ASN A 156 -5.54 15.88 5.96
N LEU A 157 -6.37 14.82 5.98
CA LEU A 157 -7.51 14.67 6.89
C LEU A 157 -7.12 14.77 8.37
N TRP A 158 -5.93 14.31 8.77
CA TRP A 158 -5.40 14.48 10.12
C TRP A 158 -5.33 15.95 10.56
N ASN A 159 -5.04 16.85 9.63
CA ASN A 159 -4.88 18.28 9.86
C ASN A 159 -6.18 19.08 9.68
N MET A 160 -7.28 18.41 9.33
CA MET A 160 -8.58 19.03 9.07
C MET A 160 -9.02 20.07 10.14
N PRO A 161 -8.83 19.86 11.46
CA PRO A 161 -9.24 20.84 12.46
C PRO A 161 -8.63 22.23 12.31
N HIS A 162 -7.47 22.35 11.64
CA HIS A 162 -6.82 23.63 11.38
C HIS A 162 -7.31 24.34 10.11
N HIS A 163 -8.09 23.65 9.27
CA HIS A 163 -8.45 24.12 7.93
C HIS A 163 -9.95 24.29 7.72
N VAL A 164 -10.80 23.62 8.50
CA VAL A 164 -12.26 23.62 8.29
C VAL A 164 -13.01 23.85 9.60
N PRO A 165 -14.22 24.45 9.55
CA PRO A 165 -15.03 24.66 10.74
C PRO A 165 -15.49 23.33 11.35
N GLN A 166 -15.59 23.32 12.68
CA GLN A 166 -16.02 22.15 13.46
C GLN A 166 -17.36 21.57 13.02
N SER A 167 -18.27 22.40 12.47
CA SER A 167 -19.55 21.96 11.93
C SER A 167 -19.43 20.96 10.77
N SER A 168 -18.30 20.93 10.08
CA SER A 168 -18.07 20.05 8.91
C SER A 168 -17.29 18.78 9.26
N TRP A 169 -16.75 18.66 10.48
CA TRP A 169 -15.86 17.54 10.84
C TRP A 169 -16.55 16.18 10.77
N GLN A 170 -17.81 16.09 11.21
CA GLN A 170 -18.58 14.84 11.16
C GLN A 170 -18.71 14.34 9.71
N ASP A 171 -19.22 15.19 8.82
CA ASP A 171 -19.46 14.84 7.41
C ASP A 171 -18.18 14.43 6.68
N ILE A 172 -17.05 15.09 6.98
CA ILE A 172 -15.76 14.76 6.38
C ILE A 172 -15.27 13.38 6.85
N VAL A 173 -15.40 13.07 8.15
CA VAL A 173 -14.99 11.74 8.65
C VAL A 173 -15.91 10.64 8.12
N ASP A 174 -17.21 10.90 8.03
CA ASP A 174 -18.18 9.96 7.47
C ASP A 174 -17.89 9.65 5.99
N GLN A 175 -17.48 10.67 5.21
CA GLN A 175 -16.99 10.47 3.86
C GLN A 175 -15.76 9.56 3.82
N ALA A 176 -14.75 9.79 4.67
CA ALA A 176 -13.54 8.94 4.70
C ALA A 176 -13.87 7.47 5.01
N VAL A 177 -14.73 7.22 6.00
CA VAL A 177 -15.21 5.87 6.34
C VAL A 177 -15.99 5.25 5.18
N SER A 178 -16.81 6.04 4.47
CA SER A 178 -17.53 5.54 3.31
C SER A 178 -16.60 5.06 2.18
N ILE A 179 -15.46 5.73 1.99
CA ILE A 179 -14.46 5.33 0.98
C ILE A 179 -13.84 3.98 1.36
N VAL A 180 -13.50 3.79 2.63
CA VAL A 180 -13.00 2.50 3.14
C VAL A 180 -14.01 1.38 2.89
N ARG A 181 -15.30 1.64 3.10
CA ARG A 181 -16.36 0.68 2.80
C ARG A 181 -16.42 0.32 1.32
N VAL A 182 -16.24 1.30 0.42
CA VAL A 182 -16.16 1.06 -1.03
C VAL A 182 -15.01 0.12 -1.38
N LEU A 183 -13.83 0.24 -0.75
CA LEU A 183 -12.74 -0.72 -0.94
C LEU A 183 -13.18 -2.13 -0.54
N GLY A 184 -13.85 -2.27 0.61
CA GLY A 184 -14.43 -3.54 1.06
C GLY A 184 -15.42 -4.14 0.06
N ASP A 185 -16.30 -3.31 -0.51
CA ASP A 185 -17.30 -3.73 -1.50
C ASP A 185 -16.64 -4.19 -2.83
N HIS A 186 -15.40 -3.78 -3.09
CA HIS A 186 -14.60 -4.21 -4.24
C HIS A 186 -13.63 -5.36 -3.91
N ASN A 187 -13.78 -6.01 -2.76
CA ASN A 187 -12.89 -7.08 -2.29
C ASN A 187 -11.41 -6.63 -2.17
N ILE A 188 -11.21 -5.40 -1.74
CA ILE A 188 -9.90 -4.80 -1.48
C ILE A 188 -9.74 -4.58 0.03
N LEU A 189 -8.57 -4.94 0.54
CA LEU A 189 -8.08 -4.65 1.88
C LEU A 189 -6.89 -3.72 1.73
N ASN A 190 -6.95 -2.51 2.27
CA ASN A 190 -5.78 -1.63 2.37
C ASN A 190 -5.13 -1.80 3.76
N LYS A 191 -3.84 -2.16 3.78
CA LYS A 191 -3.08 -2.38 5.01
C LYS A 191 -2.56 -1.08 5.65
N ASP A 192 -2.65 0.04 4.95
CA ASP A 192 -2.18 1.37 5.40
C ASP A 192 -3.31 2.40 5.40
N VAL A 193 -4.48 1.99 5.91
CA VAL A 193 -5.57 2.94 6.16
C VAL A 193 -5.22 3.78 7.38
N ARG A 194 -5.03 5.07 7.16
CA ARG A 194 -4.78 6.07 8.19
C ARG A 194 -5.26 7.44 7.72
N PRO A 195 -5.65 8.37 8.61
CA PRO A 195 -6.13 9.69 8.20
C PRO A 195 -5.14 10.44 7.29
N GLU A 196 -3.86 10.14 7.41
CA GLU A 196 -2.83 10.80 6.62
C GLU A 196 -2.87 10.46 5.13
N ASN A 197 -3.48 9.34 4.78
CA ASN A 197 -3.67 8.88 3.40
C ASN A 197 -5.03 9.33 2.84
N PHE A 198 -5.62 10.38 3.41
CA PHE A 198 -6.81 11.05 2.88
C PHE A 198 -6.53 12.55 2.68
N ILE A 199 -6.99 13.08 1.55
CA ILE A 199 -6.91 14.50 1.21
C ILE A 199 -8.32 15.09 1.22
N VAL A 200 -8.52 16.14 2.00
CA VAL A 200 -9.74 16.95 2.01
C VAL A 200 -9.55 18.10 1.02
N PHE A 201 -10.41 18.14 0.03
CA PHE A 201 -10.49 19.17 -1.00
C PHE A 201 -11.72 20.06 -0.76
N THR A 202 -11.58 21.35 -1.04
CA THR A 202 -12.70 22.29 -1.03
C THR A 202 -12.88 22.86 -2.43
N ALA A 203 -14.07 22.70 -3.00
CA ALA A 203 -14.43 23.41 -4.22
C ALA A 203 -14.66 24.88 -3.84
N ALA A 204 -13.72 25.75 -4.19
CA ALA A 204 -13.86 27.19 -4.04
C ALA A 204 -14.81 27.73 -5.13
N ASP A 205 -16.06 27.32 -5.08
CA ASP A 205 -17.09 27.93 -5.90
C ASP A 205 -17.44 29.23 -5.19
N GLY A 206 -17.26 30.37 -5.86
CA GLY A 206 -17.28 31.74 -5.29
C GLY A 206 -18.59 32.22 -4.65
N HIS A 207 -19.41 31.31 -4.15
CA HIS A 207 -20.59 31.56 -3.34
C HIS A 207 -20.34 31.05 -1.91
N GLU A 208 -20.14 31.99 -0.99
CA GLU A 208 -19.84 31.79 0.44
C GLU A 208 -20.85 30.93 1.22
N GLN A 209 -21.93 30.45 0.60
CA GLN A 209 -23.06 29.89 1.34
C GLN A 209 -23.01 28.37 1.55
N GLN A 210 -22.22 27.59 0.79
CA GLN A 210 -21.99 26.16 1.08
C GLN A 210 -20.61 25.72 0.56
N GLN A 211 -19.57 25.88 1.38
CA GLN A 211 -18.28 25.22 1.11
C GLN A 211 -18.49 23.70 1.12
N GLN A 212 -18.37 23.07 -0.04
CA GLN A 212 -18.49 21.62 -0.16
C GLN A 212 -17.11 20.97 -0.02
N TYR A 213 -16.94 20.23 1.07
CA TYR A 213 -15.75 19.42 1.32
C TYR A 213 -15.90 18.05 0.68
N HIS A 214 -14.88 17.64 -0.07
CA HIS A 214 -14.77 16.33 -0.68
C HIS A 214 -13.53 15.63 -0.14
N VAL A 215 -13.65 14.35 0.16
CA VAL A 215 -12.54 13.54 0.64
C VAL A 215 -12.06 12.59 -0.45
N PHE A 216 -10.75 12.55 -0.65
CA PHE A 216 -10.09 11.60 -1.54
C PHE A 216 -9.20 10.68 -0.71
N MET A 217 -9.32 9.37 -0.88
CA MET A 217 -8.30 8.45 -0.40
C MET A 217 -7.15 8.39 -1.40
N VAL A 218 -5.92 8.39 -0.90
CA VAL A 218 -4.69 8.27 -1.68
C VAL A 218 -3.84 7.14 -1.14
N ASP A 219 -2.79 6.80 -1.90
CA ASP A 219 -1.82 5.76 -1.55
C ASP A 219 -2.41 4.34 -1.43
N PHE A 220 -2.35 3.59 -2.54
CA PHE A 220 -2.89 2.22 -2.61
C PHE A 220 -1.81 1.15 -2.75
N ALA A 221 -0.54 1.51 -2.54
CA ALA A 221 0.59 0.59 -2.68
C ALA A 221 0.49 -0.65 -1.79
N LEU A 222 -0.12 -0.52 -0.60
CA LEU A 222 -0.28 -1.59 0.38
C LEU A 222 -1.69 -2.22 0.38
N CYS A 223 -2.40 -2.11 -0.75
CA CYS A 223 -3.62 -2.86 -0.97
C CYS A 223 -3.37 -4.36 -1.17
N ARG A 224 -4.37 -5.16 -0.85
CA ARG A 224 -4.44 -6.60 -1.10
C ARG A 224 -5.81 -6.93 -1.66
N PHE A 225 -5.82 -7.61 -2.78
CA PHE A 225 -7.05 -8.16 -3.35
C PHE A 225 -7.38 -9.48 -2.67
N ARG A 226 -8.68 -9.74 -2.50
CA ARG A 226 -9.15 -11.06 -2.07
C ARG A 226 -8.71 -12.11 -3.09
N GLY A 227 -8.12 -13.19 -2.60
CA GLY A 227 -7.73 -14.33 -3.43
C GLY A 227 -8.96 -15.02 -4.02
N LYS A 228 -8.85 -15.56 -5.24
CA LYS A 228 -9.96 -16.30 -5.90
C LYS A 228 -10.42 -17.50 -5.07
N ASP A 229 -9.48 -18.16 -4.42
CA ASP A 229 -9.69 -19.35 -3.59
C ASP A 229 -9.65 -19.01 -2.07
N GLU A 230 -9.64 -17.72 -1.71
CA GLU A 230 -9.61 -17.28 -0.31
C GLU A 230 -11.00 -17.45 0.33
N SER A 231 -11.04 -18.20 1.42
CA SER A 231 -12.28 -18.48 2.14
C SER A 231 -12.89 -17.19 2.73
N ASP A 232 -14.21 -17.17 2.93
CA ASP A 232 -14.86 -16.05 3.63
C ASP A 232 -14.33 -15.88 5.06
N LEU A 233 -13.89 -16.97 5.68
CA LEU A 233 -13.29 -16.96 7.01
C LEU A 233 -11.95 -16.21 6.99
N ASP A 234 -11.04 -16.56 6.08
CA ASP A 234 -9.72 -15.94 6.00
C ASP A 234 -9.82 -14.46 5.58
N TRP A 235 -10.66 -14.17 4.58
CA TRP A 235 -10.93 -12.81 4.14
C TRP A 235 -11.57 -11.98 5.25
N GLY A 236 -12.61 -12.52 5.90
CA GLY A 236 -13.32 -11.87 7.00
C GLY A 236 -12.41 -11.59 8.18
N ARG A 237 -11.56 -12.55 8.57
CA ARG A 237 -10.52 -12.37 9.60
C ARG A 237 -9.54 -11.28 9.20
N ALA A 238 -9.03 -11.29 7.96
CA ALA A 238 -8.10 -10.26 7.50
C ALA A 238 -8.71 -8.84 7.54
N LYS A 239 -9.97 -8.68 7.13
CA LYS A 239 -10.70 -7.40 7.21
C LYS A 239 -10.98 -6.98 8.65
N HIS A 240 -11.39 -7.92 9.50
CA HIS A 240 -11.64 -7.65 10.91
C HIS A 240 -10.35 -7.24 11.65
N THR A 241 -9.28 -8.02 11.52
CA THR A 241 -7.99 -7.76 12.19
C THR A 241 -7.39 -6.43 11.77
N LYS A 242 -7.59 -6.01 10.51
CA LYS A 242 -7.08 -4.71 10.04
C LYS A 242 -7.95 -3.52 10.46
N ASP A 243 -9.25 -3.73 10.68
CA ASP A 243 -10.20 -2.70 11.13
C ASP A 243 -10.00 -1.35 10.41
N GLU A 244 -10.11 -1.35 9.08
CA GLU A 244 -9.83 -0.15 8.28
C GLU A 244 -10.77 1.01 8.63
N GLU A 245 -12.03 0.73 8.99
CA GLU A 245 -12.98 1.77 9.41
C GLU A 245 -12.51 2.40 10.73
N GLY A 246 -12.15 1.58 11.72
CA GLY A 246 -11.63 2.05 12.99
C GLY A 246 -10.28 2.77 12.86
N ALA A 247 -9.41 2.32 11.95
CA ALA A 247 -8.12 2.93 11.68
C ALA A 247 -8.23 4.40 11.24
N VAL A 248 -9.35 4.83 10.64
CA VAL A 248 -9.64 6.25 10.41
C VAL A 248 -10.49 6.82 11.54
N ALA A 249 -11.66 6.24 11.78
CA ALA A 249 -12.69 6.86 12.59
C ALA A 249 -12.33 6.92 14.07
N LEU A 250 -11.75 5.85 14.65
CA LEU A 250 -11.37 5.84 16.07
C LEU A 250 -10.15 6.73 16.33
N ARG A 251 -9.20 6.78 15.38
CA ARG A 251 -8.06 7.70 15.47
C ARG A 251 -8.51 9.16 15.47
N LEU A 252 -9.41 9.53 14.57
CA LEU A 252 -9.96 10.89 14.52
C LEU A 252 -10.88 11.18 15.70
N LYS A 253 -11.72 10.22 16.13
CA LYS A 253 -12.56 10.36 17.34
C LYS A 253 -11.72 10.69 18.56
N LYS A 254 -10.63 9.96 18.78
CA LYS A 254 -9.69 10.21 19.88
C LYS A 254 -9.08 11.61 19.77
N LYS A 255 -8.48 11.94 18.63
CA LYS A 255 -7.85 13.25 18.39
C LYS A 255 -8.82 14.42 18.60
N LEU A 256 -9.99 14.36 17.98
CA LEU A 256 -10.98 15.44 18.03
C LEU A 256 -11.54 15.63 19.44
N PHE A 257 -11.68 14.55 20.21
CA PHE A 257 -12.09 14.63 21.60
C PHE A 257 -10.99 15.23 22.50
N GLU A 258 -9.77 14.69 22.42
CA GLU A 258 -8.65 15.09 23.29
C GLU A 258 -8.18 16.53 23.02
N ASP A 259 -8.07 16.91 21.75
CA ASP A 259 -7.50 18.21 21.37
C ASP A 259 -8.55 19.33 21.31
N TYR A 260 -9.82 19.00 21.00
CA TYR A 260 -10.85 19.99 20.67
C TYR A 260 -12.17 19.81 21.43
N GLY A 261 -12.31 18.77 22.26
CA GLY A 261 -13.56 18.46 22.97
C GLY A 261 -14.72 18.06 22.05
N PHE A 262 -14.45 17.74 20.78
CA PHE A 262 -15.48 17.37 19.82
C PHE A 262 -15.83 15.89 19.92
N GLN A 263 -17.12 15.60 20.11
CA GLN A 263 -17.64 14.23 20.18
C GLN A 263 -18.02 13.75 18.79
N LEU A 264 -17.08 13.12 18.09
CA LEU A 264 -17.37 12.46 16.83
C LEU A 264 -18.32 11.27 17.07
N ARG A 265 -19.43 11.24 16.32
CA ARG A 265 -20.32 10.08 16.27
C ARG A 265 -19.79 9.11 15.23
N TYR A 266 -19.33 7.96 15.68
CA TYR A 266 -18.90 6.87 14.81
C TYR A 266 -19.54 5.59 15.32
N GLU A 267 -20.22 4.90 14.41
CA GLU A 267 -20.76 3.58 14.60
C GLU A 267 -20.05 2.63 13.63
N ASP A 268 -19.43 1.61 14.21
CA ASP A 268 -18.77 0.56 13.44
C ASP A 268 -19.81 -0.18 12.59
N SER A 269 -19.46 -0.49 11.35
CA SER A 269 -20.39 -1.21 10.47
C SER A 269 -20.65 -2.65 10.93
N LEU A 270 -19.77 -3.20 11.78
CA LEU A 270 -19.75 -4.57 12.26
C LEU A 270 -19.74 -5.60 11.13
N ARG A 271 -19.44 -5.18 9.89
CA ARG A 271 -19.49 -6.02 8.68
C ARG A 271 -18.70 -7.30 8.83
N TYR A 272 -17.59 -7.23 9.58
CA TYR A 272 -16.66 -8.34 9.75
C TYR A 272 -16.64 -8.96 11.15
N ILE A 273 -17.55 -8.56 12.06
CA ILE A 273 -17.53 -9.02 13.46
C ILE A 273 -17.79 -10.52 13.61
N GLN A 274 -18.53 -11.15 12.69
CA GLN A 274 -18.80 -12.58 12.78
C GLN A 274 -17.55 -13.45 12.58
N TRP A 275 -16.48 -12.86 12.05
CA TRP A 275 -15.17 -13.49 11.91
C TRP A 275 -14.17 -13.00 12.97
N ALA A 276 -14.64 -12.23 13.96
CA ALA A 276 -13.82 -11.64 15.00
C ALA A 276 -13.12 -12.68 15.87
N ASP A 277 -13.77 -13.82 16.12
CA ASP A 277 -13.18 -14.98 16.77
C ASP A 277 -14.16 -16.16 16.64
N THR A 278 -14.00 -17.01 15.63
CA THR A 278 -14.18 -18.44 15.89
C THR A 278 -12.86 -18.90 16.48
N VAL A 279 -12.77 -18.84 17.81
CA VAL A 279 -11.78 -19.62 18.53
C VAL A 279 -12.01 -21.05 18.05
N ASP A 280 -11.06 -21.61 17.28
CA ASP A 280 -10.99 -23.05 17.16
C ASP A 280 -11.01 -23.56 18.60
N VAL A 281 -12.07 -24.27 18.98
CA VAL A 281 -12.10 -24.99 20.24
C VAL A 281 -10.98 -26.01 20.12
N PHE A 282 -9.78 -25.61 20.57
CA PHE A 282 -8.65 -26.50 20.69
C PHE A 282 -9.12 -27.64 21.59
N PRO A 283 -9.07 -28.91 21.14
CA PRO A 283 -9.43 -30.02 22.02
C PRO A 283 -8.55 -29.93 23.27
N GLU A 284 -9.13 -30.20 24.45
CA GLU A 284 -8.55 -30.09 25.81
C GLU A 284 -7.20 -30.82 26.02
N HIS A 285 -6.59 -31.38 24.98
CA HIS A 285 -5.39 -32.21 25.01
C HIS A 285 -4.25 -31.69 24.11
N ALA A 286 -4.32 -30.43 23.65
CA ALA A 286 -3.20 -29.80 22.97
C ALA A 286 -2.09 -29.43 23.97
N VAL A 287 -0.88 -29.96 23.75
CA VAL A 287 0.29 -29.64 24.55
C VAL A 287 0.88 -28.34 24.02
N LYS A 288 1.03 -27.35 24.91
CA LYS A 288 1.69 -26.06 24.62
C LYS A 288 3.19 -26.25 24.74
N THR A 289 3.95 -25.95 23.69
CA THR A 289 5.42 -25.89 23.75
C THR A 289 5.88 -24.48 23.35
N GLU A 290 6.60 -23.83 24.26
CA GLU A 290 7.14 -22.49 24.04
C GLU A 290 8.54 -22.63 23.44
N LEU A 291 8.72 -22.16 22.20
CA LEU A 291 9.98 -22.33 21.48
C LEU A 291 10.93 -21.15 21.73
N ARG A 292 10.39 -19.92 21.81
CA ARG A 292 11.07 -18.65 22.19
C ARG A 292 10.02 -17.62 22.69
N PRO A 293 10.43 -16.52 23.36
CA PRO A 293 9.48 -15.51 23.84
C PRO A 293 8.59 -14.99 22.70
N GLY A 294 7.28 -15.16 22.84
CA GLY A 294 6.30 -14.74 21.84
C GLY A 294 5.96 -15.77 20.75
N VAL A 295 6.62 -16.94 20.71
CA VAL A 295 6.32 -18.00 19.72
C VAL A 295 5.94 -19.29 20.42
N THR A 296 4.65 -19.63 20.33
CA THR A 296 4.07 -20.85 20.90
C THR A 296 3.65 -21.80 19.79
N LEU A 297 4.06 -23.07 19.89
CA LEU A 297 3.54 -24.14 19.04
C LEU A 297 2.57 -25.03 19.84
N TYR A 298 1.47 -25.41 19.22
CA TYR A 298 0.48 -26.34 19.79
C TYR A 298 0.50 -27.65 19.01
N SER A 299 0.74 -28.77 19.69
CA SER A 299 0.67 -30.11 19.09
C SER A 299 -0.34 -30.98 19.81
N LEU A 300 -1.09 -31.79 19.08
CA LEU A 300 -1.99 -32.80 19.65
C LEU A 300 -1.16 -33.88 20.36
N ALA A 301 -1.48 -34.18 21.63
CA ALA A 301 -0.85 -35.29 22.34
C ALA A 301 -1.10 -36.61 21.57
N PRO A 302 -0.08 -37.46 21.37
CA PRO A 302 -0.29 -38.77 20.77
C PRO A 302 -1.24 -39.57 21.66
N GLN A 303 -2.36 -40.04 21.09
CA GLN A 303 -3.26 -40.95 21.79
C GLN A 303 -2.48 -42.23 22.11
N SER A 304 -2.26 -42.49 23.40
CA SER A 304 -1.73 -43.76 23.86
C SER A 304 -2.74 -44.85 23.50
N GLY A 305 -2.45 -45.61 22.43
CA GLY A 305 -3.19 -46.80 22.07
C GLY A 305 -3.19 -47.78 23.24
N ALA A 306 -4.39 -48.16 23.68
CA ALA A 306 -4.59 -49.30 24.55
C ALA A 306 -4.13 -50.58 23.82
N ALA A 307 -3.34 -51.39 24.53
CA ALA A 307 -3.14 -52.80 24.24
C ALA A 307 -4.40 -53.60 24.61
#